data_AF-A0A959HJG3-F1
#
_entry.id   AF-A0A959HJG3-F1
#
_cell.length_a   1.000
_cell.length_b   1.000
_cell.length_c   1.000
_cell.angle_alpha   90.00
_cell.angle_beta   90.00
_cell.angle_gamma   90.00
#
_symmetry.space_group_name_H-M   'P 1'
#
loop_
_entity.id
_entity.type
_entity.pdbx_description
1 polymer ?
#
loop_
_entity_poly.entity_id
_entity_poly.type
_entity_poly.pdbx_seq_one_letter_code
_entity_poly.pdbx_strand_id
1 'polypeptide(L)'
;MERRLAQHQAGEGANHTRKRLPVELVYFETFSRIDKAFYREKQIQGWSRKKKEALINRQLEALHRLAECRNETHCRNKDAGFGSAQPASEPRRCPSGVEGSEVE
;
A
#
# COMPACT_ATOMS: atom_id res chain seq x y z
N MET A 1 0.87 -12.06 -29.47
CA MET A 1 1.36 -10.98 -28.59
C MET A 1 2.62 -10.29 -29.11
N GLU A 2 3.50 -11.01 -29.80
CA GLU A 2 4.76 -10.51 -30.36
C GLU A 2 4.63 -9.22 -31.20
N ARG A 3 3.65 -9.15 -32.11
CA ARG A 3 3.40 -7.94 -32.92
C ARG A 3 3.23 -6.69 -32.06
N ARG A 4 2.51 -6.81 -30.93
CA ARG A 4 2.27 -5.67 -30.04
C ARG A 4 3.55 -5.28 -29.31
N LEU A 5 4.32 -6.24 -28.82
CA LEU A 5 5.59 -5.95 -28.15
C LEU A 5 6.56 -5.22 -29.10
N ALA A 6 6.66 -5.67 -30.35
CA ALA A 6 7.47 -5.02 -31.39
C ALA A 6 7.03 -3.57 -31.66
N GLN A 7 5.72 -3.33 -31.82
CA GLN A 7 5.16 -1.98 -31.99
C GLN A 7 5.47 -1.06 -30.80
N HIS A 8 5.33 -1.58 -29.57
CA HIS A 8 5.66 -0.80 -28.38
C HIS A 8 7.15 -0.49 -28.30
N GLN A 9 8.04 -1.43 -28.63
CA GLN A 9 9.49 -1.22 -28.66
C GLN A 9 9.92 -0.23 -29.77
N ALA A 10 9.24 -0.24 -30.92
CA ALA A 10 9.45 0.73 -31.99
C ALA A 10 8.94 2.15 -31.64
N GLY A 11 8.30 2.33 -30.48
CA GLY A 11 7.72 3.61 -30.07
C GLY A 11 6.39 3.96 -30.73
N GLU A 12 5.82 3.05 -31.52
CA GLU A 12 4.50 3.19 -32.16
C GLU A 12 3.33 2.84 -31.23
N GLY A 13 3.64 2.39 -30.02
CA GLY A 13 2.66 2.07 -28.98
C GLY A 13 2.08 3.29 -28.27
N ALA A 14 1.47 3.05 -27.11
CA ALA A 14 0.86 4.10 -26.30
C ALA A 14 1.88 5.17 -25.86
N ASN A 15 1.42 6.41 -25.69
CA ASN A 15 2.24 7.53 -25.18
C ASN A 15 2.96 7.23 -23.86
N HIS A 16 2.32 6.45 -22.98
CA HIS A 16 2.90 6.05 -21.69
C HIS A 16 4.13 5.15 -21.87
N THR A 17 4.05 4.16 -22.76
CA THR A 17 5.13 3.21 -23.02
C THR A 17 6.23 3.82 -23.88
N ARG A 18 5.89 4.70 -24.82
CA ARG A 18 6.86 5.38 -25.70
C ARG A 18 7.90 6.20 -24.93
N LYS A 19 7.50 6.79 -23.80
CA LYS A 19 8.41 7.57 -22.92
C LYS A 19 9.29 6.70 -22.00
N ARG A 20 9.07 5.38 -21.96
CA ARG A 20 9.67 4.45 -20.98
C ARG A 20 10.16 3.17 -21.67
N LEU A 21 10.96 3.35 -22.73
CA LEU A 21 11.61 2.26 -23.45
C LEU A 21 12.98 1.96 -22.81
N PRO A 22 13.46 0.69 -22.85
CA PRO A 22 12.82 -0.49 -23.43
C PRO A 22 11.73 -1.10 -22.54
N VAL A 23 10.74 -1.77 -23.16
CA VAL A 23 9.67 -2.48 -22.44
C VAL A 23 9.83 -3.99 -22.52
N GLU A 24 9.65 -4.68 -21.40
CA GLU A 24 9.72 -6.15 -21.31
C GLU A 24 8.38 -6.75 -20.88
N LEU A 25 7.99 -7.86 -21.50
CA LEU A 25 6.82 -8.64 -21.11
C LEU A 25 7.20 -9.62 -20.01
N VAL A 26 7.05 -9.22 -18.75
CA VAL A 26 7.39 -10.05 -17.58
C VAL A 26 6.29 -11.02 -17.17
N TYR A 27 5.03 -10.77 -17.57
CA TYR A 27 3.88 -11.56 -17.14
C TYR A 27 2.72 -11.49 -18.12
N PHE A 28 2.09 -12.64 -18.39
CA PHE A 28 0.83 -12.74 -19.11
C PHE A 28 0.00 -13.93 -18.59
N GLU A 29 -1.32 -13.81 -18.66
CA GLU A 29 -2.28 -14.88 -18.35
C GLU A 29 -3.20 -15.08 -19.57
N THR A 30 -3.62 -16.31 -19.83
CA THR A 30 -4.59 -16.62 -20.90
C THR A 30 -5.91 -17.08 -20.29
N PHE A 31 -7.02 -16.67 -20.89
CA PHE A 31 -8.36 -17.01 -20.43
C PHE A 31 -9.20 -17.45 -21.63
N SER A 32 -10.07 -18.43 -21.41
CA SER A 32 -10.99 -18.92 -22.44
C SER A 32 -12.17 -17.99 -22.69
N ARG A 33 -12.51 -17.13 -21.71
CA ARG A 33 -13.62 -16.19 -21.81
C ARG A 33 -13.15 -14.76 -21.59
N ILE A 34 -13.77 -13.83 -22.34
CA ILE A 34 -13.43 -12.41 -22.33
C ILE A 34 -13.78 -11.75 -21.00
N ASP A 35 -14.90 -12.13 -20.39
CA ASP A 35 -15.35 -11.61 -19.08
C ASP A 35 -14.31 -11.88 -17.98
N LYS A 36 -13.80 -13.12 -17.89
CA LYS A 36 -12.75 -13.49 -16.93
C LYS A 36 -11.46 -12.69 -17.15
N ALA A 37 -11.04 -12.53 -18.41
CA ALA A 37 -9.88 -11.72 -18.76
C ALA A 37 -10.05 -10.26 -18.33
N PHE A 38 -11.23 -9.69 -18.59
CA PHE A 38 -11.55 -8.31 -18.23
C PHE A 38 -11.55 -8.08 -16.71
N TYR A 39 -12.21 -8.94 -15.94
CA TYR A 39 -12.21 -8.84 -14.48
C TYR A 39 -10.81 -8.98 -13.89
N ARG A 40 -10.00 -9.90 -14.42
CA ARG A 40 -8.61 -10.09 -14.00
C ARG A 40 -7.75 -8.87 -14.31
N GLU A 41 -7.88 -8.30 -15.52
CA GLU A 41 -7.19 -7.08 -15.92
C GLU A 41 -7.51 -5.93 -14.96
N LYS A 42 -8.81 -5.71 -14.68
CA LYS A 42 -9.26 -4.66 -13.76
C LYS A 42 -8.75 -4.87 -12.34
N GLN A 43 -8.74 -6.12 -11.87
CA GLN A 43 -8.18 -6.46 -10.57
C GLN A 43 -6.69 -6.08 -10.48
N ILE A 44 -5.87 -6.47 -11.47
CA ILE A 44 -4.44 -6.20 -11.48
C ILE A 44 -4.15 -4.70 -11.65
N GLN A 45 -4.91 -3.97 -12.47
CA GLN A 45 -4.71 -2.53 -12.69
C GLN A 45 -4.66 -1.76 -11.36
N GLY A 46 -5.59 -2.05 -10.43
CA GLY A 46 -5.69 -1.43 -9.11
C GLY A 46 -4.70 -1.94 -8.06
N TRP A 47 -3.87 -2.93 -8.36
CA TRP A 47 -2.91 -3.47 -7.39
C TRP A 47 -1.72 -2.54 -7.17
N SER A 48 -1.23 -2.53 -5.93
CA SER A 48 0.04 -1.91 -5.57
C SER A 48 1.19 -2.60 -6.29
N ARG A 49 2.30 -1.88 -6.46
CA ARG A 49 3.51 -2.39 -7.11
C ARG A 49 4.01 -3.69 -6.46
N LYS A 50 4.03 -3.75 -5.12
CA LYS A 50 4.44 -4.94 -4.35
C LYS A 50 3.59 -6.18 -4.67
N LYS A 51 2.26 -6.03 -4.82
CA LYS A 51 1.37 -7.14 -5.19
C LYS A 51 1.66 -7.64 -6.61
N LYS A 52 1.91 -6.72 -7.54
CA LYS A 52 2.27 -7.06 -8.92
C LYS A 52 3.61 -7.80 -8.98
N GLU A 53 4.62 -7.35 -8.24
CA GLU A 53 5.92 -8.01 -8.12
C GLU A 53 5.80 -9.42 -7.52
N ALA A 54 5.00 -9.59 -6.45
CA ALA A 54 4.72 -10.91 -5.87
C ALA A 54 4.05 -11.86 -6.88
N LEU A 55 3.13 -11.34 -7.71
CA LEU A 55 2.49 -12.10 -8.78
C LEU A 55 3.49 -12.53 -9.86
N ILE A 56 4.35 -11.62 -10.32
CA ILE A 56 5.39 -11.90 -11.33
C ILE A 56 6.36 -12.97 -10.81
N ASN A 57 6.77 -12.87 -9.55
CA ASN A 57 7.69 -13.80 -8.89
C ASN A 57 7.04 -15.13 -8.45
N ARG A 58 5.74 -15.34 -8.73
CA ARG A 58 4.96 -16.51 -8.29
C ARG A 58 4.95 -16.74 -6.78
N GLN A 59 5.09 -15.66 -6.00
CA GLN A 59 5.10 -15.69 -4.54
C GLN A 59 3.67 -15.53 -3.99
N LEU A 60 2.90 -16.63 -4.00
CA LEU A 60 1.50 -16.63 -3.55
C LEU A 60 1.36 -16.23 -2.08
N GLU A 61 2.24 -16.71 -1.21
CA GLU A 61 2.24 -16.37 0.22
C GLU A 61 2.42 -14.87 0.47
N ALA A 62 3.37 -14.25 -0.25
CA ALA A 62 3.59 -12.81 -0.18
C ALA A 62 2.40 -12.04 -0.74
N LEU A 63 1.79 -12.53 -1.83
CA LEU A 63 0.61 -11.92 -2.43
C LEU A 63 -0.58 -11.91 -1.44
N HIS A 64 -0.85 -13.03 -0.76
CA HIS A 64 -1.90 -13.12 0.26
C HIS A 64 -1.65 -12.14 1.40
N ARG A 65 -0.44 -12.14 1.96
CA ARG A 65 -0.07 -11.20 3.04
C ARG A 65 -0.21 -9.74 2.62
N LEU A 66 0.16 -9.40 1.39
CA LEU A 66 0.00 -8.04 0.86
C LEU A 66 -1.45 -7.69 0.57
N ALA A 67 -2.32 -8.68 0.35
CA ALA A 67 -3.75 -8.50 0.13
C ALA A 67 -4.53 -8.20 1.40
N GLU A 68 -3.96 -8.51 2.57
CA GLU A 68 -4.56 -8.20 3.86
C GLU A 68 -4.78 -6.70 4.03
N CYS A 69 -6.00 -6.35 4.45
CA CYS A 69 -6.32 -4.98 4.83
C CYS A 69 -5.71 -4.69 6.21
N ARG A 70 -4.86 -3.66 6.29
CA ARG A 70 -4.19 -3.25 7.54
C ARG A 70 -4.78 -1.97 8.13
N ASN A 71 -6.00 -1.60 7.74
CA ASN A 71 -6.62 -0.38 8.27
C ASN A 71 -7.00 -0.57 9.75
N GLU A 72 -7.03 0.53 10.49
CA GLU A 72 -7.36 0.54 11.93
C GLU A 72 -8.80 0.03 12.19
N THR A 73 -9.69 0.18 11.21
CA THR A 73 -11.07 -0.31 11.26
C THR A 73 -11.22 -1.81 10.93
N HIS A 74 -10.13 -2.54 10.69
CA HIS A 74 -10.18 -3.96 10.37
C HIS A 74 -10.60 -4.80 11.59
N CYS A 75 -11.55 -5.72 11.42
CA CYS A 75 -12.06 -6.55 12.53
C CYS A 75 -11.02 -7.45 13.20
N ARG A 76 -9.87 -7.72 12.56
CA ARG A 76 -8.72 -8.43 13.17
C ARG A 76 -7.76 -7.52 13.96
N ASN A 77 -7.91 -6.19 13.86
CA ASN A 77 -7.16 -5.22 14.67
C ASN A 77 -7.86 -4.91 16.01
N LYS A 78 -8.93 -5.63 16.36
CA LYS A 78 -9.69 -5.43 17.61
C LYS A 78 -8.85 -5.58 18.88
N ASP A 79 -7.73 -6.31 18.81
CA ASP A 79 -6.85 -6.59 19.94
C ASP A 79 -5.70 -5.57 20.10
N ALA A 80 -5.56 -4.61 19.17
CA ALA A 80 -4.62 -3.50 19.33
C ALA A 80 -5.25 -2.47 20.29
N GLY A 81 -5.00 -2.69 21.58
CA GLY A 81 -5.56 -1.92 22.68
C GLY A 81 -5.58 -0.41 22.45
N PHE A 82 -6.68 0.20 22.85
CA PHE A 82 -6.91 1.64 22.89
C PHE A 82 -5.94 2.29 23.91
N GLY A 83 -4.68 2.49 23.48
CA GLY A 83 -3.66 3.23 24.21
C GLY A 83 -3.60 4.70 23.78
N SER A 84 -4.76 5.34 23.63
CA SER A 84 -4.85 6.79 23.38
C SER A 84 -5.23 7.51 24.68
N ALA A 85 -4.49 7.27 25.75
CA ALA A 85 -4.41 8.21 26.86
C ALA A 85 -3.04 8.87 26.76
N GLN A 86 -3.00 10.08 26.19
CA GLN A 86 -1.89 10.98 26.46
C GLN A 86 -1.79 11.08 27.99
N PRO A 87 -0.62 10.85 28.64
CA PRO A 87 -0.50 11.24 30.03
C PRO A 87 -0.80 12.74 30.09
N ALA A 88 -1.76 13.11 30.93
CA ALA A 88 -2.16 14.49 31.14
C ALA A 88 -0.89 15.33 31.32
N SER A 89 -0.80 16.39 30.52
CA SER A 89 0.21 17.43 30.65
C SER A 89 0.43 17.76 32.13
N GLU A 90 1.63 17.46 32.62
CA GLU A 90 2.07 17.88 33.94
C GLU A 90 1.83 19.40 34.07
N PRO A 91 1.14 19.88 35.12
CA PRO A 91 0.80 21.28 35.22
C PRO A 91 2.10 22.09 35.34
N ARG A 92 2.31 23.00 34.38
CA ARG A 92 3.38 24.00 34.41
C ARG A 92 3.34 24.75 35.74
N ARG A 93 4.29 24.47 36.62
CA ARG A 93 4.49 25.21 37.86
C ARG A 93 5.39 26.41 37.57
N CYS A 94 4.85 27.62 37.66
CA CYS A 94 5.58 28.89 37.66
C CYS A 94 4.71 29.95 38.38
N PRO A 95 5.27 31.02 38.95
CA PRO A 95 6.25 31.09 40.05
C PRO A 95 5.80 32.10 41.14
N SER A 96 6.69 32.40 42.10
CA SER A 96 6.68 33.53 43.08
C SER A 96 5.88 33.33 44.39
N GLY A 97 6.51 33.70 45.51
CA GLY A 97 6.08 33.35 46.87
C GLY A 97 5.58 34.51 47.72
N VAL A 98 5.24 34.22 48.98
CA VAL A 98 5.30 35.12 50.15
C VAL A 98 5.26 34.29 51.44
N GLU A 99 5.58 34.98 52.54
CA GLU A 99 6.13 34.61 53.85
C GLU A 99 5.21 33.86 54.85
N GLY A 100 5.82 33.35 55.94
CA GLY A 100 5.15 33.14 57.23
C GLY A 100 5.73 32.01 58.08
N SER A 101 6.82 32.26 58.82
CA SER A 101 7.19 31.44 59.98
C SER A 101 6.41 31.94 61.20
N GLU A 102 5.48 31.13 61.69
CA GLU A 102 4.88 31.29 63.01
C GLU A 102 5.58 30.35 64.00
N VAL A 103 5.78 30.89 65.19
CA VAL A 103 6.54 30.35 66.31
C VAL A 103 5.69 29.39 67.15
N GLU A 104 6.30 28.33 67.66
CA GLU A 104 6.20 27.87 69.06
C GLU A 104 7.40 26.97 69.41
#